data_AF-A0A6A3VRV9-F1
#
_entry.id   AF-A0A6A3VRV9-F1
#
_cell.length_a   1.000
_cell.length_b   1.000
_cell.length_c   1.000
_cell.angle_alpha   90.00
_cell.angle_beta   90.00
_cell.angle_gamma   90.00
#
_symmetry.space_group_name_H-M   'P 1'
#
loop_
_entity.id
_entity.type
_entity.pdbx_description
1 polymer ?
#
loop_
_entity_poly.entity_id
_entity_poly.type
_entity_poly.pdbx_seq_one_letter_code
_entity_poly.pdbx_strand_id
1 'polypeptide(L)'
;MHLKTRTTGNKHVGIDALEEGSMLRLMNHACNPTARFHEVQTGTHLTVVAVSVRDISVGEEVTVSYGDKLWFVCRCGWVGCQHRDIQDLPDPARDEDIAELSDPAREE
;
A
#
# COMPACT_ATOMS: atom_id res chain seq x y z
N MET A 1 5.32 -0.33 -4.88
CA MET A 1 5.41 1.16 -4.91
C MET A 1 6.25 1.59 -6.10
N HIS A 2 5.81 2.53 -6.93
CA HIS A 2 6.62 3.09 -8.03
C HIS A 2 7.39 4.32 -7.58
N LEU A 3 8.70 4.35 -7.85
CA LEU A 3 9.56 5.49 -7.54
C LEU A 3 9.40 6.56 -8.63
N LYS A 4 9.31 7.82 -8.21
CA LYS A 4 9.30 8.99 -9.11
C LYS A 4 10.68 9.21 -9.71
N THR A 5 11.72 9.01 -8.91
CA THR A 5 13.11 9.13 -9.36
C THR A 5 13.44 7.99 -10.32
N ARG A 6 13.94 8.36 -11.49
CA ARG A 6 14.36 7.39 -12.51
C ARG A 6 15.78 6.94 -12.27
N THR A 7 16.09 5.73 -12.73
CA THR A 7 17.48 5.24 -12.75
C THR A 7 18.34 6.06 -13.73
N THR A 8 19.66 5.92 -13.64
CA THR A 8 20.59 6.56 -14.59
C THR A 8 20.35 6.13 -16.04
N GLY A 9 19.79 4.93 -16.25
CA GLY A 9 19.32 4.44 -17.55
C GLY A 9 17.91 4.88 -17.94
N ASN A 10 17.33 5.90 -17.27
CA ASN A 10 16.00 6.46 -17.51
C ASN A 10 14.82 5.47 -17.34
N LYS A 11 15.01 4.41 -16.55
CA LYS A 11 13.96 3.42 -16.26
C LYS A 11 13.19 3.80 -14.99
N HIS A 12 11.89 3.51 -14.98
CA HIS A 12 11.12 3.46 -13.74
C HIS A 12 11.38 2.13 -13.05
N VAL A 13 11.39 2.16 -11.73
CA VAL A 13 11.55 0.98 -10.88
C VAL A 13 10.53 1.04 -9.74
N GLY A 14 10.22 -0.12 -9.19
CA GLY A 14 9.44 -0.23 -7.97
C GLY A 14 10.18 -1.04 -6.90
N ILE A 15 9.74 -0.86 -5.66
CA ILE A 15 10.18 -1.68 -4.52
C ILE A 15 9.12 -2.74 -4.28
N ASP A 16 9.58 -3.99 -4.24
CA ASP A 16 8.84 -5.15 -3.75
C ASP A 16 9.45 -5.58 -2.41
N ALA A 17 8.59 -5.77 -1.41
CA ALA A 17 8.96 -6.15 -0.05
C ALA A 17 8.18 -7.38 0.43
N LEU A 18 7.70 -8.21 -0.51
CA LEU A 18 6.93 -9.42 -0.20
C LEU A 18 7.76 -10.39 0.66
N GLU A 19 8.95 -10.76 0.18
CA GLU A 19 9.81 -11.74 0.86
C GLU A 19 10.80 -11.10 1.83
N GLU A 20 11.36 -9.95 1.47
CA GLU A 20 12.40 -9.28 2.25
C GLU A 20 12.10 -7.79 2.44
N GLY A 21 12.34 -7.27 3.64
CA GLY A 21 12.11 -5.86 3.94
C GLY A 21 12.27 -5.54 5.42
N SER A 22 12.04 -4.27 5.78
CA SER A 22 12.00 -3.82 7.17
C SER A 22 10.56 -3.79 7.69
N MET A 23 10.35 -3.34 8.93
CA MET A 23 9.02 -3.17 9.53
C MET A 23 8.08 -2.26 8.72
N LEU A 24 8.61 -1.43 7.81
CA LEU A 24 7.82 -0.61 6.88
C LEU A 24 6.81 -1.43 6.07
N ARG A 25 7.10 -2.70 5.77
CA ARG A 25 6.20 -3.59 5.01
C ARG A 25 4.88 -3.91 5.72
N LEU A 26 4.80 -3.62 7.03
CA LEU A 26 3.64 -3.89 7.87
C LEU A 26 2.70 -2.68 8.00
N MET A 27 3.07 -1.49 7.50
CA MET A 27 2.25 -0.29 7.63
C MET A 27 0.99 -0.42 6.78
N ASN A 28 -0.19 -0.33 7.40
CA ASN A 28 -1.45 -0.39 6.66
C ASN A 28 -1.78 0.93 5.95
N HIS A 29 -2.75 0.83 5.02
CA HIS A 29 -3.34 1.99 4.39
C HIS A 29 -4.35 2.71 5.29
N ALA A 30 -4.24 4.03 5.38
CA ALA A 30 -5.33 4.90 5.79
C ALA A 30 -5.51 6.09 4.84
N CYS A 31 -6.76 6.52 4.63
CA CYS A 31 -7.07 7.70 3.83
C CYS A 31 -6.63 9.01 4.53
N ASN A 32 -6.56 9.01 5.86
CA ASN A 32 -5.96 10.06 6.68
C ASN A 32 -4.77 9.49 7.48
N PRO A 33 -3.62 9.26 6.82
CA PRO A 33 -2.52 8.51 7.40
C PRO A 33 -1.73 9.30 8.44
N THR A 34 -1.01 8.59 9.31
CA THR A 34 -0.06 9.20 10.27
C THR A 34 1.28 9.55 9.62
N ALA A 35 1.66 8.87 8.55
CA ALA A 35 2.92 9.06 7.84
C ALA A 35 2.76 9.08 6.31
N ARG A 36 3.79 9.56 5.61
CA ARG A 36 3.90 9.53 4.14
C ARG A 36 5.25 8.97 3.71
N PHE A 37 5.26 8.33 2.55
CA PHE A 37 6.49 7.87 1.93
C PHE A 37 7.26 9.03 1.28
N HIS A 38 8.57 9.05 1.53
CA HIS A 38 9.50 10.00 0.94
C HIS A 38 10.68 9.26 0.33
N GLU A 39 10.98 9.60 -0.92
CA GLU A 39 12.22 9.20 -1.58
C GLU A 39 13.36 10.07 -1.03
N VAL A 40 14.37 9.41 -0.45
CA VAL A 40 15.57 10.05 0.10
C VAL A 40 16.78 9.46 -0.63
N GLN A 41 17.53 10.34 -1.29
CA GLN A 41 18.74 9.96 -2.01
C GLN A 41 19.98 10.27 -1.18
N THR A 42 20.80 9.24 -0.95
CA THR A 42 22.09 9.34 -0.29
C THR A 42 23.17 8.87 -1.26
N GLY A 43 23.84 9.83 -1.91
CA GLY A 43 24.77 9.55 -3.00
C GLY A 43 24.08 8.86 -4.18
N THR A 44 24.52 7.64 -4.51
CA THR A 44 23.93 6.84 -5.59
C THR A 44 22.79 5.94 -5.13
N HIS A 45 22.48 5.90 -3.83
CA HIS A 45 21.44 5.04 -3.28
C HIS A 45 20.16 5.84 -3.04
N LEU A 46 19.08 5.38 -3.64
CA LEU A 46 17.74 5.88 -3.38
C LEU A 46 17.05 4.96 -2.39
N THR A 47 16.52 5.53 -1.32
CA THR A 47 15.77 4.81 -0.29
C THR A 47 14.39 5.43 -0.12
N VAL A 48 13.43 4.65 0.36
CA VAL A 48 12.12 5.17 0.74
C VAL A 48 11.97 5.06 2.25
N VAL A 49 11.61 6.17 2.88
CA VAL A 49 11.32 6.27 4.30
C VAL A 49 9.87 6.68 4.52
N ALA A 50 9.27 6.27 5.64
CA ALA A 50 8.00 6.82 6.10
C ALA A 50 8.27 7.95 7.11
N VAL A 51 7.75 9.13 6.83
CA VAL A 51 7.90 10.32 7.69
C VAL A 51 6.53 10.68 8.25
N SER A 52 6.44 10.89 9.57
CA SER A 52 5.21 11.33 10.21
C SER A 52 4.78 12.69 9.64
N VAL A 53 3.47 12.86 9.43
CA VAL A 53 2.88 14.12 8.94
C VAL A 53 1.99 14.81 9.96
N ARG A 54 1.88 14.21 11.14
CA ARG A 54 1.22 14.73 12.33
C ARG A 54 1.75 13.99 13.56
N ASP A 55 1.36 14.47 14.73
CA ASP A 55 1.62 13.77 15.98
C ASP A 55 0.94 12.39 15.98
N ILE A 56 1.64 11.40 16.54
CA ILE A 56 1.21 10.01 16.66
C ILE A 56 1.14 9.68 18.14
N SER A 57 -0.04 9.27 18.60
CA SER A 57 -0.26 8.93 20.01
C SER A 57 0.34 7.56 20.35
N VAL A 58 0.64 7.33 21.62
CA VAL A 58 1.10 6.01 22.08
C VAL A 58 0.01 4.96 21.83
N GLY A 59 0.37 3.87 21.16
CA GLY A 59 -0.57 2.81 20.78
C GLY A 59 -1.38 3.10 19.50
N GLU A 60 -1.23 4.29 18.90
CA GLU A 60 -1.82 4.57 17.60
C GLU A 60 -1.06 3.83 16.49
N GLU A 61 -1.81 3.25 15.56
CA GLU A 61 -1.23 2.56 14.42
C GLU A 61 -0.50 3.53 13.47
N VAL A 62 0.70 3.16 13.04
CA VAL A 62 1.43 3.91 12.01
C VAL A 62 0.93 3.47 10.63
N THR A 63 0.29 4.39 9.91
CA THR A 63 -0.38 4.17 8.63
C THR A 63 0.15 5.11 7.56
N VAL A 64 0.02 4.68 6.30
CA VAL A 64 0.44 5.43 5.11
C VAL A 64 -0.69 5.49 4.08
N SER A 65 -0.59 6.36 3.08
CA SER A 65 -1.50 6.31 1.93
C SER A 65 -0.91 5.46 0.80
N TYR A 66 -1.67 4.48 0.32
CA TYR A 66 -1.34 3.69 -0.87
C TYR A 66 -1.85 4.33 -2.17
N GLY A 67 -2.59 5.44 -2.05
CA GLY A 67 -3.29 6.10 -3.14
C GLY A 67 -4.76 5.69 -3.25
N ASP A 68 -5.32 5.94 -4.42
CA ASP A 68 -6.73 5.75 -4.76
C ASP A 68 -7.05 4.42 -5.44
N LYS A 69 -6.02 3.73 -5.95
CA LYS A 69 -6.13 2.44 -6.63
C LYS A 69 -5.78 1.29 -5.69
N LEU A 70 -6.74 0.89 -4.88
CA LEU A 70 -6.60 -0.23 -3.94
C LEU A 70 -7.18 -1.52 -4.51
N TRP A 71 -6.54 -2.64 -4.21
CA TRP A 71 -7.05 -3.99 -4.52
C TRP A 71 -7.91 -4.58 -3.39
N PHE A 72 -8.31 -3.74 -2.43
CA PHE A 72 -9.10 -4.10 -1.26
C PHE A 72 -9.98 -2.93 -0.83
N VAL A 73 -10.99 -3.20 -0.01
CA VAL A 73 -11.82 -2.16 0.59
C VAL A 73 -11.06 -1.53 1.77
N CYS A 74 -10.70 -0.24 1.68
CA CYS A 74 -10.13 0.50 2.81
C CYS A 74 -11.10 0.56 4.00
N ARG A 75 -10.67 0.03 5.16
CA ARG A 75 -11.43 -0.01 6.42
C ARG A 75 -10.83 0.91 7.49
N CYS A 76 -10.25 2.04 7.09
CA CYS A 76 -9.56 2.94 8.01
C CYS A 76 -10.48 3.74 8.97
N GLY A 77 -11.81 3.63 8.83
CA GLY A 77 -12.79 4.29 9.71
C GLY A 77 -12.85 5.83 9.63
N TRP A 78 -12.00 6.49 8.83
CA TRP A 78 -12.02 7.95 8.70
C TRP A 78 -13.28 8.43 7.96
N VAL A 79 -13.90 9.52 8.43
CA VAL A 79 -15.12 10.10 7.83
C VAL A 79 -14.95 10.54 6.38
N GLY A 80 -13.71 10.86 5.97
CA GLY A 80 -13.35 11.18 4.58
C GLY A 80 -12.78 10.00 3.79
N CYS A 81 -12.95 8.76 4.26
CA CYS A 81 -12.44 7.58 3.58
C CYS A 81 -13.03 7.45 2.16
N GLN A 82 -12.18 7.14 1.18
CA GLN A 82 -12.62 6.91 -0.20
C GLN A 82 -13.61 5.74 -0.35
N HIS A 83 -13.60 4.80 0.60
CA HIS A 83 -14.50 3.65 0.65
C HIS A 83 -15.48 3.72 1.83
N ARG A 84 -15.76 4.94 2.34
CA ARG A 84 -16.61 5.15 3.52
C ARG A 84 -17.91 4.35 3.50
N ASP A 85 -18.61 4.35 2.36
CA ASP A 85 -19.96 3.79 2.25
C ASP A 85 -19.98 2.29 1.90
N ILE A 86 -18.81 1.65 1.85
CA ILE A 86 -18.67 0.24 1.48
C ILE A 86 -17.75 -0.55 2.41
N GLN A 87 -17.36 -0.01 3.57
CA GLN A 87 -16.38 -0.66 4.47
C GLN A 87 -16.86 -2.01 5.04
N ASP A 88 -18.18 -2.23 5.04
CA ASP A 88 -18.86 -3.46 5.44
C ASP A 88 -18.91 -4.52 4.34
N LEU A 89 -18.62 -4.15 3.08
CA LEU A 89 -18.57 -5.09 1.97
C LEU A 89 -17.28 -5.92 1.98
N PRO A 90 -17.29 -7.13 1.40
CA PRO A 90 -16.07 -7.91 1.19
C PRO A 90 -15.11 -7.19 0.23
N ASP A 91 -13.84 -7.57 0.27
CA ASP A 91 -12.87 -7.12 -0.73
C ASP A 91 -13.28 -7.62 -2.13
N PRO A 92 -13.00 -6.84 -3.20
CA PRO A 92 -13.21 -7.33 -4.55
C PRO A 92 -12.42 -8.62 -4.78
N ALA A 93 -13.00 -9.56 -5.52
CA ALA A 93 -12.30 -10.77 -5.94
C ALA A 93 -11.00 -10.37 -6.66
N ARG A 94 -9.88 -11.01 -6.32
CA ARG A 94 -8.63 -10.79 -7.05
C ARG A 94 -8.74 -11.46 -8.40
N ASP A 95 -8.02 -10.95 -9.39
CA ASP A 95 -7.96 -11.58 -10.72
C ASP A 95 -7.52 -13.05 -10.63
N GLU A 96 -6.67 -13.37 -9.64
CA GLU A 96 -6.20 -14.72 -9.32
C GLU A 96 -7.34 -15.62 -8.80
N ASP A 97 -8.20 -15.09 -7.92
CA ASP A 97 -9.36 -15.81 -7.38
C ASP A 97 -10.39 -16.09 -8.49
N ILE A 98 -10.55 -15.14 -9.43
CA ILE A 98 -11.43 -15.30 -10.61
C ILE A 98 -10.87 -16.38 -11.54
N ALA A 99 -9.55 -16.40 -11.76
CA ALA A 99 -8.90 -17.42 -12.57
C ALA A 99 -9.09 -18.82 -11.97
N GLU A 100 -8.90 -18.97 -10.65
CA GLU A 100 -9.13 -20.23 -9.93
C GLU A 100 -10.61 -20.66 -9.86
N LEU A 101 -11.55 -19.72 -9.89
CA LEU A 101 -12.99 -20.01 -9.97
C LEU A 101 -13.45 -20.38 -11.39
N SER A 102 -12.71 -19.95 -12.41
CA SER A 102 -12.96 -20.28 -13.82
C SER A 102 -12.33 -21.59 -14.28
N ASP A 103 -11.56 -22.26 -13.41
CA ASP A 103 -10.90 -23.52 -13.72
C ASP A 103 -11.92 -24.68 -13.76
N PRO A 104 -12.17 -25.30 -14.94
CA PRO A 104 -13.12 -26.40 -15.09
C PRO A 104 -12.72 -27.67 -14.32
N ALA A 105 -11.52 -27.76 -13.74
CA ALA A 105 -11.07 -28.90 -12.96
C ALA A 105 -11.63 -28.96 -11.51
N ARG A 106 -12.47 -28.00 -11.09
CA ARG A 106 -13.09 -27.99 -9.74
C ARG A 106 -14.40 -28.77 -9.63
N GLU A 107 -14.91 -29.33 -10.71
CA GLU A 107 -16.04 -30.27 -10.71
C GLU A 107 -15.55 -31.73 -10.59
N GLU A 108 -14.88 -32.07 -9.50
CA GLU A 108 -14.71 -33.48 -9.06
C GLU A 108 -15.07 -33.64 -7.57
#